data_AF-A0A7D5N778-F1
#
_entry.id   AF-A0A7D5N778-F1
#
_cell.length_a   1.000
_cell.length_b   1.000
_cell.length_c   1.000
_cell.angle_alpha   90.00
_cell.angle_beta   90.00
_cell.angle_gamma   90.00
#
_symmetry.space_group_name_H-M   'P 1'
#
loop_
_entity.id
_entity.type
_entity.pdbx_description
1 polymer ?
#
loop_
_entity_poly.entity_id
_entity_poly.type
_entity_poly.pdbx_seq_one_letter_code
_entity_poly.pdbx_strand_id
1 'polypeptide(L)'
;MNFYGDFDRCSGILSGIKRAVAPPKPFSSVIDSSITGLSLSPNGQLIYVIKKSHILQFRISDSTWYTVSGPDTIDIAFHGYKDCAVAPDGKLYIGTYGSLYKSMSVIDTPNGLLSNCNFCRRCLRSEASSGFLGAPPCMPDFKLGALSPCWPNAVEEVKLQAPYKIYPNPVADRLQIDCLTRDIRSIELHNLSGQLIEQKTFFKDYIILSWI
;
A
#
# COMPACT_ATOMS: atom_id res chain seq x y z
N MET A 1 14.59 -9.67 -15.67
CA MET A 1 15.04 -8.41 -16.30
C MET A 1 14.09 -7.34 -15.82
N ASN A 2 14.59 -6.24 -15.26
CA ASN A 2 13.74 -5.27 -14.58
C ASN A 2 13.95 -3.86 -15.16
N PHE A 3 12.87 -3.09 -15.20
CA PHE A 3 12.88 -1.69 -15.62
C PHE A 3 12.54 -0.81 -14.41
N TYR A 4 13.14 0.37 -14.37
CA TYR A 4 12.85 1.40 -13.37
C TYR A 4 12.88 2.76 -14.05
N GLY A 5 12.13 3.72 -13.54
CA GLY A 5 12.03 5.06 -14.13
C GLY A 5 11.35 6.02 -13.17
N ASP A 6 11.29 7.28 -13.57
CA ASP A 6 10.73 8.37 -12.78
C ASP A 6 9.26 8.54 -13.13
N PHE A 7 8.38 8.26 -12.17
CA PHE A 7 6.95 8.47 -12.30
C PHE A 7 6.56 9.83 -11.72
N ASP A 8 6.17 10.75 -12.58
CA ASP A 8 5.62 12.03 -12.15
C ASP A 8 4.14 11.84 -11.75
N ARG A 9 3.88 11.95 -10.45
CA ARG A 9 2.53 11.84 -9.88
C ARG A 9 1.61 12.98 -10.33
N CYS A 10 2.14 14.11 -10.80
CA CYS A 10 1.35 15.24 -11.26
C CYS A 10 0.78 15.00 -12.67
N SER A 11 1.65 14.64 -13.60
CA SER A 11 1.28 14.44 -15.01
C SER A 11 0.86 13.01 -15.33
N GLY A 12 1.16 12.05 -14.44
CA GLY A 12 0.98 10.63 -14.69
C GLY A 12 1.98 10.06 -15.71
N ILE A 13 3.04 10.81 -16.04
CA ILE A 13 4.02 10.41 -17.04
C ILE A 13 5.13 9.59 -16.38
N LEU A 14 5.39 8.41 -16.94
CA LEU A 14 6.58 7.63 -16.65
C LEU A 14 7.68 8.00 -17.64
N SER A 15 8.82 8.48 -17.13
CA SER A 15 9.95 8.94 -17.94
C SER A 15 11.27 8.32 -17.45
N GLY A 16 12.36 8.55 -18.18
CA GLY A 16 13.70 8.12 -17.76
C GLY A 16 13.86 6.61 -17.57
N ILE A 17 13.08 5.80 -18.30
CA ILE A 17 13.06 4.35 -18.13
C ILE A 17 14.44 3.77 -18.42
N LYS A 18 15.02 3.13 -17.41
CA LYS A 18 16.30 2.43 -17.46
C LYS A 18 16.10 0.96 -17.19
N ARG A 19 17.09 0.18 -17.60
CA ARG A 19 17.13 -1.28 -17.42
C ARG A 19 18.19 -1.64 -16.40
N ALA A 20 17.83 -2.53 -15.47
CA ALA A 20 18.77 -3.17 -14.56
C ALA A 20 18.64 -4.70 -14.66
N VAL A 21 19.78 -5.38 -14.73
CA VAL A 21 19.85 -6.85 -14.75
C VAL A 21 20.47 -7.31 -13.45
N ALA A 22 19.68 -7.96 -12.60
CA ALA A 22 20.17 -8.52 -11.35
C ALA A 22 21.20 -9.63 -11.64
N PRO A 23 22.38 -9.58 -11.01
CA PRO A 23 23.41 -10.59 -11.24
C PRO A 23 22.92 -11.96 -10.76
N PRO A 24 23.20 -13.04 -11.51
CA PRO A 24 22.94 -14.39 -11.02
C PRO A 24 23.75 -14.66 -9.73
N LYS A 25 23.23 -15.54 -8.87
CA LYS A 25 23.92 -15.91 -7.64
C LYS A 25 24.13 -17.41 -7.55
N PRO A 26 25.32 -17.87 -7.09
CA PRO A 26 25.54 -19.29 -6.87
C PRO A 26 24.64 -19.76 -5.72
N PHE A 27 24.06 -20.95 -5.89
CA PHE A 27 23.27 -21.59 -4.84
C PHE A 27 23.48 -23.10 -4.92
N SER A 28 24.35 -23.61 -4.06
CA SER A 28 24.81 -25.00 -4.12
C SER A 28 25.35 -25.35 -5.53
N SER A 29 24.87 -26.42 -6.15
CA SER A 29 25.25 -26.86 -7.50
C SER A 29 24.53 -26.12 -8.64
N VAL A 30 23.64 -25.19 -8.32
CA VAL A 30 22.85 -24.43 -9.31
C VAL A 30 23.14 -22.93 -9.28
N ILE A 31 22.75 -22.24 -10.34
CA ILE A 31 22.81 -20.78 -10.43
C ILE A 31 21.39 -20.22 -10.29
N ASP A 32 21.17 -19.40 -9.27
CA ASP A 32 19.91 -18.71 -9.04
C ASP A 32 19.84 -17.42 -9.87
N SER A 33 19.21 -17.54 -11.04
CA SER A 33 18.90 -16.43 -11.94
C SER A 33 17.51 -15.83 -11.69
N SER A 34 16.64 -16.53 -10.96
CA SER A 34 15.25 -16.13 -10.72
C SER A 34 15.14 -14.91 -9.81
N ILE A 35 14.07 -14.14 -10.00
CA ILE A 35 13.67 -13.05 -9.11
C ILE A 35 12.31 -13.44 -8.56
N THR A 36 12.19 -13.44 -7.24
CA THR A 36 10.99 -13.84 -6.50
C THR A 36 10.32 -12.67 -5.79
N GLY A 37 10.88 -11.46 -5.85
CA GLY A 37 10.31 -10.26 -5.23
C GLY A 37 11.07 -8.99 -5.60
N LEU A 38 10.35 -7.87 -5.61
CA LEU A 38 10.90 -6.53 -5.91
C LEU A 38 10.22 -5.49 -5.03
N SER A 39 11.00 -4.56 -4.48
CA SER A 39 10.46 -3.41 -3.74
C SER A 39 11.44 -2.23 -3.76
N LEU A 40 10.91 -1.01 -3.73
CA LEU A 40 11.71 0.21 -3.59
C LEU A 40 11.95 0.52 -2.10
N SER A 41 13.09 1.11 -1.76
CA SER A 41 13.27 1.72 -0.44
C SER A 41 12.32 2.91 -0.26
N PRO A 42 11.93 3.27 0.97
CA PRO A 42 11.06 4.41 1.25
C PRO A 42 11.53 5.74 0.63
N ASN A 43 12.84 5.96 0.51
CA ASN A 43 13.41 7.16 -0.12
C ASN A 43 13.58 7.05 -1.65
N GLY A 44 13.20 5.93 -2.27
CA GLY A 44 13.29 5.70 -3.71
C GLY A 44 14.72 5.54 -4.26
N GLN A 45 15.77 5.43 -3.44
CA GLN A 45 17.16 5.37 -3.91
C GLN A 45 17.69 3.96 -4.14
N LEU A 46 17.07 2.96 -3.49
CA LEU A 46 17.47 1.56 -3.57
C LEU A 46 16.31 0.70 -4.08
N ILE A 47 16.63 -0.25 -4.94
CA ILE A 47 15.71 -1.33 -5.33
C ILE A 47 16.18 -2.61 -4.64
N TYR A 48 15.31 -3.21 -3.83
CA TYR A 48 15.51 -4.53 -3.29
C TYR A 48 15.07 -5.57 -4.31
N VAL A 49 15.96 -6.51 -4.61
CA VAL A 49 15.68 -7.64 -5.48
C VAL A 49 15.85 -8.92 -4.68
N ILE A 50 14.75 -9.66 -4.56
CA ILE A 50 14.72 -10.93 -3.86
C ILE A 50 14.90 -12.04 -4.88
N LYS A 51 15.86 -12.91 -4.61
CA LYS A 51 16.05 -14.19 -5.29
C LYS A 51 15.70 -15.31 -4.31
N LYS A 52 15.54 -16.54 -4.79
CA LYS A 52 15.33 -17.68 -3.87
C LYS A 52 16.48 -17.76 -2.87
N SER A 53 17.71 -17.61 -3.32
CA SER A 53 18.92 -17.80 -2.51
C SER A 53 19.44 -16.53 -1.80
N HIS A 54 19.22 -15.36 -2.39
CA HIS A 54 19.88 -14.12 -1.99
C HIS A 54 18.94 -12.92 -1.96
N ILE A 55 19.29 -11.96 -1.11
CA ILE A 55 18.69 -10.62 -1.08
C ILE A 55 19.72 -9.64 -1.62
N LEU A 56 19.34 -8.90 -2.66
CA LEU A 56 20.21 -7.92 -3.30
C LEU A 56 19.63 -6.52 -3.14
N GLN A 57 20.54 -5.54 -3.10
CA GLN A 57 20.23 -4.12 -3.24
C GLN A 57 20.81 -3.63 -4.55
N PHE A 58 20.06 -2.81 -5.27
CA PHE A 58 20.53 -2.06 -6.41
C PHE A 58 20.42 -0.57 -6.11
N ARG A 59 21.54 0.14 -6.19
CA ARG A 59 21.56 1.59 -5.99
C ARG A 59 21.34 2.29 -7.33
N ILE A 60 20.33 3.14 -7.39
CA ILE A 60 19.92 3.80 -8.63
C ILE A 60 20.95 4.83 -9.10
N SER A 61 21.56 5.58 -8.18
CA SER A 61 22.44 6.72 -8.49
C SER A 61 23.68 6.34 -9.31
N ASP A 62 24.27 5.18 -9.02
CA ASP A 62 25.51 4.70 -9.66
C ASP A 62 25.34 3.33 -10.34
N SER A 63 24.12 2.78 -10.36
CA SER A 63 23.81 1.47 -10.93
C SER A 63 24.60 0.30 -10.33
N THR A 64 24.93 0.37 -9.03
CA THR A 64 25.72 -0.65 -8.34
C THR A 64 24.87 -1.70 -7.64
N TRP A 65 25.32 -2.95 -7.69
CA TRP A 65 24.69 -4.08 -7.00
C TRP A 65 25.42 -4.44 -5.71
N TYR A 66 24.64 -4.73 -4.67
CA TYR A 66 25.11 -5.14 -3.36
C TYR A 66 24.37 -6.40 -2.92
N THR A 67 25.04 -7.24 -2.14
CA THR A 67 24.44 -8.45 -1.55
C THR A 67 24.21 -8.19 -0.09
N VAL A 68 22.94 -8.25 0.34
CA VAL A 68 22.54 -8.05 1.74
C VAL A 68 22.64 -9.37 2.50
N SER A 69 22.12 -10.44 1.92
CA SER A 69 22.13 -11.76 2.52
C SER A 69 22.15 -12.85 1.46
N GLY A 70 22.67 -14.01 1.87
CA GLY A 70 22.65 -15.24 1.11
C GLY A 70 22.06 -16.40 1.92
N PRO A 71 22.20 -17.63 1.41
CA PRO A 71 21.80 -18.82 2.14
C PRO A 71 22.73 -19.06 3.34
N ASP A 72 22.19 -19.58 4.43
CA ASP A 72 22.91 -19.98 5.64
C ASP A 72 23.01 -21.50 5.83
N THR A 73 22.35 -22.24 4.96
CA THR A 73 22.34 -23.70 4.95
C THR A 73 22.53 -24.22 3.54
N ILE A 74 22.65 -25.54 3.40
CA ILE A 74 22.61 -26.24 2.11
C ILE A 74 21.25 -26.10 1.43
N ASP A 75 21.19 -26.32 0.12
CA ASP A 75 19.99 -26.10 -0.74
C ASP A 75 18.73 -26.77 -0.19
N ILE A 76 18.81 -28.05 0.19
CA ILE A 76 17.65 -28.80 0.71
C ILE A 76 17.10 -28.26 2.04
N ALA A 77 17.95 -27.62 2.85
CA ALA A 77 17.56 -27.04 4.14
C ALA A 77 17.21 -25.55 4.02
N PHE A 78 17.57 -24.90 2.91
CA PHE A 78 17.37 -23.47 2.73
C PHE A 78 16.01 -23.20 2.11
N HIS A 79 15.09 -22.69 2.91
CA HIS A 79 13.70 -22.47 2.49
C HIS A 79 13.51 -21.30 1.52
N GLY A 80 14.55 -20.54 1.24
CA GLY A 80 14.52 -19.47 0.25
C GLY A 80 13.74 -18.23 0.64
N TYR A 81 14.12 -17.11 0.02
CA TYR A 81 13.40 -15.84 0.14
C TYR A 81 12.38 -15.70 -1.00
N LYS A 82 11.21 -15.14 -0.68
CA LYS A 82 10.13 -14.94 -1.64
C LYS A 82 9.33 -13.69 -1.30
N ASP A 83 9.03 -12.90 -2.33
CA ASP A 83 8.26 -11.66 -2.24
C ASP A 83 8.84 -10.65 -1.24
N CYS A 84 8.59 -9.37 -1.48
CA CYS A 84 8.88 -8.36 -0.49
C CYS A 84 7.99 -7.14 -0.68
N ALA A 85 7.76 -6.42 0.41
CA ALA A 85 7.08 -5.14 0.40
C ALA A 85 7.56 -4.28 1.57
N VAL A 86 7.65 -2.98 1.33
CA VAL A 86 7.74 -1.99 2.40
C VAL A 86 6.37 -1.87 3.05
N ALA A 87 6.30 -1.97 4.37
CA ALA A 87 5.09 -1.77 5.13
C ALA A 87 4.97 -0.31 5.60
N PRO A 88 3.80 0.12 6.11
CA PRO A 88 3.59 1.50 6.56
C PRO A 88 4.49 1.97 7.71
N ASP A 89 5.15 1.05 8.42
CA ASP A 89 6.16 1.36 9.44
C ASP A 89 7.54 1.74 8.85
N GLY A 90 7.67 1.70 7.52
CA GLY A 90 8.90 2.02 6.80
C GLY A 90 9.90 0.86 6.73
N LYS A 91 9.56 -0.31 7.30
CA LYS A 91 10.38 -1.52 7.24
C LYS A 91 10.03 -2.34 6.01
N LEU A 92 10.98 -3.13 5.53
CA LEU A 92 10.75 -4.04 4.41
C LEU A 92 10.66 -5.48 4.92
N TYR A 93 9.56 -6.15 4.60
CA TYR A 93 9.28 -7.52 5.00
C TYR A 93 9.51 -8.46 3.82
N ILE A 94 10.09 -9.63 4.10
CA ILE A 94 10.50 -10.61 3.09
C ILE A 94 9.94 -11.97 3.49
N GLY A 95 9.13 -12.54 2.61
CA GLY A 95 8.51 -13.84 2.83
C GLY A 95 9.47 -15.01 2.59
N THR A 96 8.97 -16.21 2.87
CA THR A 96 9.70 -17.46 2.67
C THR A 96 9.10 -18.26 1.52
N TYR A 97 9.94 -18.87 0.69
CA TYR A 97 9.46 -19.71 -0.40
C TYR A 97 8.68 -20.92 0.15
N GLY A 98 7.62 -21.32 -0.55
CA GLY A 98 6.73 -22.41 -0.15
C GLY A 98 5.78 -22.10 1.01
N SER A 99 5.85 -20.91 1.63
CA SER A 99 4.96 -20.52 2.73
C SER A 99 4.92 -21.54 3.87
N LEU A 100 6.05 -22.15 4.23
CA LEU A 100 6.09 -23.24 5.22
C LEU A 100 6.33 -22.77 6.66
N TYR A 101 6.54 -21.46 6.87
CA TYR A 101 6.96 -20.90 8.15
C TYR A 101 6.05 -19.79 8.65
N LYS A 102 5.95 -19.71 9.98
CA LYS A 102 5.30 -18.63 10.73
C LYS A 102 6.20 -17.43 10.92
N SER A 103 7.15 -17.20 10.00
CA SER A 103 8.17 -16.17 10.18
C SER A 103 8.55 -15.48 8.87
N MET A 104 8.83 -14.19 8.93
CA MET A 104 9.39 -13.41 7.82
C MET A 104 10.72 -12.79 8.22
N SER A 105 11.57 -12.58 7.22
CA SER A 105 12.77 -11.75 7.42
C SER A 105 12.39 -10.28 7.26
N VAL A 106 13.12 -9.41 7.95
CA VAL A 106 12.82 -7.98 8.04
C VAL A 106 14.09 -7.20 7.72
N ILE A 107 13.96 -6.10 7.00
CA ILE A 107 14.98 -5.06 6.89
C ILE A 107 14.44 -3.86 7.64
N ASP A 108 15.03 -3.56 8.79
CA ASP A 108 14.54 -2.52 9.69
C ASP A 108 14.81 -1.10 9.16
N THR A 109 15.88 -0.93 8.38
CA THR A 109 16.29 0.37 7.84
C THR A 109 16.45 0.30 6.32
N PRO A 110 15.37 0.23 5.51
CA PRO A 110 15.50 -0.07 4.09
C PRO A 110 16.20 1.02 3.25
N ASN A 111 16.39 2.23 3.78
CA ASN A 111 17.21 3.26 3.15
C ASN A 111 18.72 3.05 3.38
N GLY A 112 19.10 2.20 4.33
CA GLY A 112 20.49 1.87 4.63
C GLY A 112 21.06 0.90 3.60
N LEU A 113 22.33 1.11 3.24
CA LEU A 113 23.06 0.21 2.35
C LEU A 113 23.77 -0.90 3.14
N LEU A 114 23.84 -2.11 2.58
CA LEU A 114 24.60 -3.23 3.15
C LEU A 114 24.21 -3.48 4.61
N SER A 115 25.18 -3.56 5.54
CA SER A 115 24.93 -3.77 6.96
C SER A 115 24.08 -2.68 7.61
N ASN A 116 24.08 -1.45 7.07
CA ASN A 116 23.27 -0.36 7.59
C ASN A 116 21.77 -0.56 7.33
N CYS A 117 21.38 -1.52 6.48
CA CYS A 117 19.98 -1.85 6.29
C CYS A 117 19.36 -2.61 7.48
N ASN A 118 20.21 -3.11 8.39
CA ASN A 118 19.82 -3.88 9.57
C ASN A 118 18.91 -5.07 9.21
N PHE A 119 19.43 -5.97 8.37
CA PHE A 119 18.74 -7.18 7.97
C PHE A 119 18.63 -8.17 9.15
N CYS A 120 17.41 -8.55 9.46
CA CYS A 120 17.04 -9.45 10.54
C CYS A 120 16.31 -10.67 9.98
N ARG A 121 16.99 -11.83 9.98
CA ARG A 121 16.43 -13.07 9.44
C ARG A 121 15.34 -13.64 10.36
N ARG A 122 14.14 -13.91 9.82
CA ARG A 122 13.02 -14.55 10.55
C ARG A 122 12.65 -13.85 11.87
N CYS A 123 12.76 -12.53 11.92
CA CYS A 123 12.54 -11.74 13.13
C CYS A 123 11.07 -11.36 13.35
N LEU A 124 10.27 -11.25 12.28
CA LEU A 124 8.83 -11.24 12.42
C LEU A 124 8.36 -12.68 12.59
N ARG A 125 7.68 -12.99 13.70
CA ARG A 125 7.12 -14.31 13.98
C ARG A 125 5.66 -14.18 14.37
N SER A 126 4.84 -15.10 13.90
CA SER A 126 3.45 -15.22 14.31
C SER A 126 3.35 -16.21 15.46
N GLU A 127 2.75 -15.77 16.56
CA GLU A 127 2.38 -16.61 17.71
C GLU A 127 1.09 -17.42 17.44
N ALA A 128 0.46 -17.26 16.27
CA ALA A 128 -0.77 -17.94 15.95
C ALA A 128 -0.58 -19.46 15.85
N SER A 129 -1.56 -20.22 16.32
CA SER A 129 -1.60 -21.69 16.20
C SER A 129 -1.63 -22.15 14.74
N SER A 130 -2.20 -21.34 13.85
CA SER A 130 -2.26 -21.55 12.39
C SER A 130 -1.90 -20.27 11.63
N GLY A 131 -1.31 -20.42 10.44
CA GLY A 131 -0.98 -19.30 9.54
C GLY A 131 0.44 -19.42 8.98
N PHE A 132 0.64 -18.93 7.76
CA PHE A 132 1.94 -18.96 7.08
C PHE A 132 2.30 -17.58 6.58
N LEU A 133 3.52 -17.13 6.89
CA LEU A 133 4.00 -15.81 6.48
C LEU A 133 4.83 -15.92 5.19
N GLY A 134 4.15 -16.34 4.12
CA GLY A 134 4.77 -16.64 2.83
C GLY A 134 5.07 -15.44 1.95
N ALA A 135 4.25 -14.39 2.05
CA ALA A 135 4.43 -13.15 1.31
C ALA A 135 3.86 -11.99 2.13
N PRO A 136 4.50 -10.81 2.14
CA PRO A 136 3.91 -9.62 2.74
C PRO A 136 2.69 -9.18 1.92
N PRO A 137 1.70 -8.52 2.54
CA PRO A 137 0.57 -7.97 1.81
C PRO A 137 1.03 -6.90 0.81
N CYS A 138 0.42 -6.89 -0.38
CA CYS A 138 0.64 -5.87 -1.40
C CYS A 138 -0.15 -4.59 -1.07
N MET A 139 0.27 -3.87 -0.03
CA MET A 139 -0.38 -2.62 0.34
C MET A 139 0.17 -1.47 -0.50
N PRO A 140 -0.68 -0.68 -1.19
CA PRO A 140 -0.26 0.57 -1.82
C PRO A 140 0.30 1.54 -0.76
N ASP A 141 1.35 2.28 -1.11
CA ASP A 141 1.87 3.33 -0.23
C ASP A 141 1.00 4.59 -0.31
N PHE A 142 0.11 4.75 0.67
CA PHE A 142 -0.75 5.93 0.80
C PHE A 142 -0.05 7.12 1.49
N LYS A 143 1.20 6.97 1.95
CA LYS A 143 1.93 8.00 2.72
C LYS A 143 2.82 8.89 1.87
N LEU A 144 2.72 8.81 0.54
CA LEU A 144 3.51 9.65 -0.39
C LEU A 144 3.23 11.17 -0.27
N GLY A 145 2.26 11.56 0.57
CA GLY A 145 1.94 12.94 0.89
C GLY A 145 1.32 13.72 -0.27
N ALA A 146 0.81 14.90 0.05
CA ALA A 146 0.34 15.86 -0.94
C ALA A 146 1.53 16.42 -1.73
N LEU A 147 1.43 16.45 -3.06
CA LEU A 147 2.43 17.05 -3.93
C LEU A 147 1.87 18.39 -4.41
N SER A 148 2.18 19.51 -3.76
CA SER A 148 1.68 20.82 -4.22
C SER A 148 2.44 21.26 -5.48
N PRO A 149 1.78 21.67 -6.59
CA PRO A 149 0.35 22.00 -6.74
C PRO A 149 -0.57 20.85 -7.24
N CYS A 150 -0.03 19.67 -7.49
CA CYS A 150 -0.75 18.56 -8.14
C CYS A 150 -1.36 17.56 -7.14
N TRP A 151 -2.67 17.59 -7.03
CA TRP A 151 -3.42 16.63 -6.23
C TRP A 151 -3.95 15.55 -7.19
N PRO A 152 -3.41 14.32 -7.21
CA PRO A 152 -3.98 13.25 -8.04
C PRO A 152 -5.43 12.90 -7.61
N ASN A 153 -5.81 13.30 -6.39
CA ASN A 153 -7.16 13.23 -5.85
C ASN A 153 -7.81 14.61 -5.65
N ALA A 154 -7.42 15.66 -6.40
CA ALA A 154 -8.34 16.78 -6.58
C ALA A 154 -9.49 16.27 -7.45
N VAL A 155 -10.41 15.53 -6.83
CA VAL A 155 -11.79 15.95 -6.91
C VAL A 155 -11.68 17.40 -6.50
N GLU A 156 -11.71 18.34 -7.45
CA GLU A 156 -12.15 19.68 -7.08
C GLU A 156 -13.33 19.41 -6.19
N GLU A 157 -13.25 19.79 -4.90
CA GLU A 157 -14.48 19.98 -4.17
C GLU A 157 -15.20 21.02 -5.02
N VAL A 158 -15.99 20.54 -5.97
CA VAL A 158 -17.13 21.27 -6.43
C VAL A 158 -17.88 21.38 -5.14
N LYS A 159 -17.64 22.48 -4.42
CA LYS A 159 -18.60 23.07 -3.52
C LYS A 159 -19.77 23.44 -4.41
N LEU A 160 -20.45 22.44 -4.96
CA LEU A 160 -21.88 22.42 -5.02
C LEU A 160 -22.23 22.71 -3.57
N GLN A 161 -22.47 23.98 -3.28
CA GLN A 161 -23.25 24.32 -2.12
C GLN A 161 -24.53 23.53 -2.35
N ALA A 162 -24.63 22.37 -1.71
CA ALA A 162 -25.81 21.56 -1.80
C ALA A 162 -26.96 22.52 -1.47
N PRO A 163 -28.08 22.49 -2.23
CA PRO A 163 -29.20 23.40 -1.99
C PRO A 163 -29.89 23.11 -0.64
N TYR A 164 -29.27 22.33 0.23
CA TYR A 164 -29.73 21.94 1.54
C TYR A 164 -28.53 21.70 2.47
N LYS A 165 -28.77 21.79 3.77
CA LYS A 165 -27.83 21.38 4.82
C LYS A 165 -28.53 20.41 5.77
N ILE A 166 -27.81 19.39 6.22
CA ILE A 166 -28.36 18.30 7.04
C ILE A 166 -27.61 18.26 8.37
N TYR A 167 -28.34 18.36 9.49
CA TYR A 167 -27.75 18.33 10.82
C TYR A 167 -28.70 17.67 11.86
N PRO A 168 -28.15 17.09 12.94
CA PRO A 168 -26.73 16.74 13.09
C PRO A 168 -26.38 15.58 12.14
N ASN A 169 -25.13 15.52 11.70
CA ASN A 169 -24.58 14.32 11.05
C ASN A 169 -23.30 13.94 11.80
N PRO A 170 -23.29 12.82 12.55
CA PRO A 170 -24.32 11.78 12.66
C PRO A 170 -25.62 12.22 13.38
N VAL A 171 -26.75 11.60 13.04
CA VAL A 171 -28.06 11.83 13.68
C VAL A 171 -28.48 10.61 14.51
N ALA A 172 -29.07 10.85 15.68
CA ALA A 172 -29.69 9.81 16.51
C ALA A 172 -31.22 9.94 16.52
N ASP A 173 -31.74 11.10 16.94
CA ASP A 173 -33.17 11.21 17.28
C ASP A 173 -33.94 12.12 16.31
N ARG A 174 -33.34 13.26 15.96
CA ARG A 174 -33.97 14.33 15.20
C ARG A 174 -33.08 14.81 14.08
N LEU A 175 -33.53 14.62 12.84
CA LEU A 175 -32.85 15.10 11.64
C LEU A 175 -33.46 16.43 11.21
N GLN A 176 -32.63 17.45 11.11
CA GLN A 176 -32.99 18.75 10.54
C GLN A 176 -32.37 18.89 9.16
N ILE A 177 -33.22 19.27 8.20
CA ILE A 177 -32.80 19.56 6.83
C ILE A 177 -33.22 21.00 6.52
N ASP A 178 -32.22 21.87 6.43
CA ASP A 178 -32.39 23.26 6.03
C ASP A 178 -32.30 23.34 4.51
N CYS A 179 -33.28 23.95 3.84
CA CYS A 179 -33.23 24.10 2.39
C CYS A 179 -32.82 25.52 2.03
N LEU A 180 -31.74 25.61 1.27
CA LEU A 180 -31.16 26.86 0.77
C LEU A 180 -31.81 27.30 -0.56
N THR A 181 -32.60 26.45 -1.20
CA THR A 181 -33.37 26.77 -2.41
C THR A 181 -34.84 26.32 -2.29
N ARG A 182 -35.73 26.98 -3.04
CA ARG A 182 -37.17 26.67 -3.10
C ARG A 182 -37.54 25.61 -4.14
N ASP A 183 -36.55 25.07 -4.85
CA ASP A 183 -36.77 24.12 -5.95
C ASP A 183 -36.99 22.68 -5.46
N ILE A 184 -36.80 22.43 -4.17
CA ILE A 184 -36.97 21.11 -3.56
C ILE A 184 -38.45 20.90 -3.24
N ARG A 185 -39.07 19.88 -3.86
CA ARG A 185 -40.51 19.59 -3.76
C ARG A 185 -40.85 18.57 -2.66
N SER A 186 -40.00 17.55 -2.50
CA SER A 186 -40.16 16.49 -1.50
C SER A 186 -38.80 15.99 -1.00
N ILE A 187 -38.79 15.45 0.22
CA ILE A 187 -37.70 14.64 0.77
C ILE A 187 -38.21 13.22 0.94
N GLU A 188 -37.41 12.25 0.52
CA GLU A 188 -37.65 10.83 0.71
C GLU A 188 -36.50 10.22 1.51
N LEU A 189 -36.83 9.51 2.59
CA LEU A 189 -35.88 8.76 3.39
C LEU A 189 -35.95 7.28 3.00
N HIS A 190 -34.83 6.72 2.58
CA HIS A 190 -34.72 5.29 2.25
C HIS A 190 -33.80 4.57 3.24
N ASN A 191 -34.05 3.29 3.47
CA ASN A 191 -33.10 2.41 4.17
C ASN A 191 -31.96 1.95 3.23
N LEU A 192 -30.98 1.24 3.78
CA LEU A 192 -29.84 0.69 3.01
C LEU A 192 -30.27 -0.33 1.93
N SER A 193 -31.48 -0.88 2.02
CA SER A 193 -32.07 -1.77 1.02
C SER A 193 -32.90 -1.02 -0.04
N GLY A 194 -32.95 0.31 0.01
CA GLY A 194 -33.70 1.16 -0.91
C GLY A 194 -35.20 1.32 -0.61
N GLN A 195 -35.71 0.71 0.46
CA GLN A 195 -37.10 0.82 0.86
C GLN A 195 -37.39 2.22 1.42
N LEU A 196 -38.45 2.85 0.92
CA LEU A 196 -38.94 4.14 1.42
C LEU A 196 -39.45 3.99 2.86
N ILE A 197 -38.86 4.75 3.79
CA ILE A 197 -39.26 4.84 5.20
C ILE A 197 -40.25 6.00 5.39
N GLU A 198 -39.93 7.18 4.88
CA GLU A 198 -40.77 8.37 5.04
C GLU A 198 -40.64 9.30 3.82
N GLN A 199 -41.73 9.99 3.48
CA GLN A 199 -41.77 11.04 2.46
C GLN A 199 -42.44 12.29 3.04
N LYS A 200 -41.79 13.45 2.91
CA LYS A 200 -42.38 14.75 3.28
C LYS A 200 -42.32 15.74 2.14
N THR A 201 -43.42 16.43 1.90
CA THR A 201 -43.52 17.53 0.92
C THR A 201 -43.19 18.86 1.60
N PHE A 202 -42.49 19.76 0.91
CA PHE A 202 -42.10 21.05 1.47
C PHE A 202 -43.27 22.04 1.56
N PHE A 203 -43.43 22.65 2.73
CA PHE A 203 -44.31 23.81 2.94
C PHE A 203 -43.58 25.01 3.59
N LYS A 204 -42.30 24.85 3.99
CA LYS A 204 -41.47 25.82 4.72
C LYS A 204 -39.98 25.66 4.36
N ASP A 205 -39.16 26.65 4.72
CA ASP A 205 -37.71 26.69 4.40
C ASP A 205 -36.86 25.63 5.18
N TYR A 206 -37.46 24.85 6.07
CA TYR A 206 -36.82 23.73 6.79
C TYR A 206 -37.79 22.59 7.07
N ILE A 207 -37.26 21.36 7.21
CA ILE A 207 -38.01 20.17 7.62
C ILE A 207 -37.33 19.51 8.82
N ILE A 208 -38.15 19.01 9.75
CA ILE A 208 -37.72 18.18 10.87
C ILE A 208 -38.32 16.78 10.70
N LEU A 209 -37.46 15.77 10.72
CA LEU A 209 -37.83 14.37 10.85
C LEU A 209 -37.48 13.92 12.27
N SER A 210 -38.39 13.20 12.90
CA SER A 210 -38.24 12.71 14.27
C SER A 210 -38.84 11.32 14.34
N TRP A 211 -38.10 10.40 14.95
CA TRP A 211 -38.52 9.03 15.17
C TRP A 211 -38.47 8.79 16.69
N ILE A 212 -39.39 7.96 17.20
CA ILE A 212 -39.36 7.48 18.60
C ILE A 212 -38.56 6.17 18.63
#